data_AF-A0A917LZK3-F1
#
_entry.id   AF-A0A917LZK3-F1
#
_cell.length_a   1.000
_cell.length_b   1.000
_cell.length_c   1.000
_cell.angle_alpha   90.00
_cell.angle_beta   90.00
_cell.angle_gamma   90.00
#
_symmetry.space_group_name_H-M   'P 1'
#
loop_
_entity.id
_entity.type
_entity.pdbx_description
1 polymer ?
#
loop_
_entity_poly.entity_id
_entity_poly.type
_entity_poly.pdbx_seq_one_letter_code
_entity_poly.pdbx_strand_id
1 'polypeptide(L)'
;MEKYIEMMKHSQELQETVYEGLQHMQDLLKEGKFEATIPLFQNIVRAFSSVEKSILTLPDDILSEGIQGVTTKVRDALELVVESFEASDYGKIHEILQFTLIPRYKNWINKLEEMFRPYLVI
;
A
#
# COMPACT_ATOMS: atom_id res chain seq x y z
N MET A 1 -14.20 -14.14 -15.24
CA MET A 1 -13.66 -12.85 -15.67
C MET A 1 -14.36 -11.66 -15.02
N GLU A 2 -15.69 -11.56 -15.08
CA GLU A 2 -16.45 -10.44 -14.48
C GLU A 2 -16.14 -10.19 -12.99
N LYS A 3 -16.13 -11.24 -12.16
CA LYS A 3 -15.69 -11.18 -10.75
C LYS A 3 -14.27 -10.59 -10.57
N TYR A 4 -13.34 -10.88 -11.47
CA TYR A 4 -11.98 -10.40 -11.37
C TYR A 4 -11.88 -8.92 -11.76
N ILE A 5 -12.66 -8.46 -12.75
CA ILE A 5 -12.76 -7.05 -13.14
C ILE A 5 -13.29 -6.20 -11.97
N GLU A 6 -14.35 -6.66 -11.31
CA GLU A 6 -14.90 -5.97 -10.14
C GLU A 6 -13.87 -5.90 -8.99
N MET A 7 -13.17 -7.00 -8.74
CA MET A 7 -12.10 -7.05 -7.74
C MET A 7 -10.92 -6.12 -8.08
N MET A 8 -10.56 -5.99 -9.36
CA MET A 8 -9.52 -5.07 -9.83
C MET A 8 -9.94 -3.61 -9.59
N LYS A 9 -11.18 -3.23 -9.92
CA LYS A 9 -11.71 -1.87 -9.69
C LYS A 9 -11.70 -1.52 -8.20
N HIS A 10 -12.25 -2.40 -7.37
CA HIS A 10 -12.26 -2.18 -5.93
C HIS A 10 -10.84 -2.10 -5.34
N SER A 11 -9.91 -2.89 -5.89
CA SER A 11 -8.50 -2.83 -5.50
C SER A 11 -7.86 -1.47 -5.83
N GLN A 12 -8.19 -0.85 -6.98
CA GLN A 12 -7.69 0.48 -7.34
C GLN A 12 -8.22 1.57 -6.42
N GLU A 13 -9.53 1.59 -6.14
CA GLU A 13 -10.14 2.56 -5.22
C GLU A 13 -9.53 2.48 -3.81
N LEU A 14 -9.33 1.26 -3.32
CA LEU A 14 -8.72 1.03 -2.01
C LEU A 14 -7.23 1.43 -2.01
N GLN A 15 -6.53 1.24 -3.12
CA GLN A 15 -5.14 1.65 -3.26
C GLN A 15 -4.95 3.16 -3.17
N GLU A 16 -5.81 3.94 -3.84
CA GLU A 16 -5.82 5.40 -3.77
C GLU A 16 -6.08 5.88 -2.34
N THR A 17 -7.09 5.32 -1.68
CA THR A 17 -7.43 5.65 -0.28
C THR A 17 -6.24 5.39 0.66
N VAL A 18 -5.52 4.28 0.47
CA VAL A 18 -4.32 3.98 1.27
C VAL A 18 -3.18 4.95 0.97
N TYR A 19 -3.00 5.35 -0.29
CA TYR A 19 -1.97 6.32 -0.67
C TYR A 19 -2.23 7.68 -0.01
N GLU A 20 -3.46 8.16 -0.05
CA GLU A 20 -3.89 9.38 0.66
C GLU A 20 -3.69 9.24 2.17
N GLY A 21 -4.04 8.08 2.73
CA GLY A 21 -3.80 7.77 4.14
C GLY A 21 -2.33 7.87 4.54
N LEU A 22 -1.41 7.37 3.70
CA LEU A 22 0.03 7.47 3.92
C LEU A 22 0.53 8.93 3.87
N GLN A 23 0.00 9.73 2.96
CA GLN A 23 0.31 11.16 2.87
C GLN A 23 -0.20 11.90 4.11
N HIS A 24 -1.45 11.64 4.50
CA HIS A 24 -2.03 12.23 5.71
C HIS A 24 -1.26 11.84 6.97
N MET A 25 -0.83 10.58 7.07
CA MET A 25 0.03 10.10 8.15
C MET A 25 1.34 10.91 8.21
N GLN A 26 1.97 11.15 7.06
CA GLN A 26 3.20 11.94 7.00
C GLN A 26 2.99 13.37 7.51
N ASP A 27 1.86 14.00 7.20
CA ASP A 27 1.55 15.36 7.64
C ASP A 27 1.27 15.42 9.14
N LEU A 28 0.55 14.45 9.70
CA LEU A 28 0.36 14.33 11.15
C LEU A 28 1.70 14.19 11.91
N LEU A 29 2.66 13.44 11.36
CA LEU A 29 4.01 13.35 11.95
C LEU A 29 4.74 14.70 11.93
N LYS A 30 4.63 15.47 10.85
CA LYS A 30 5.23 16.83 10.76
C LYS A 30 4.61 17.78 11.78
N GLU A 31 3.33 17.60 12.09
CA GLU A 31 2.60 18.38 13.09
C GLU A 31 2.85 17.91 14.53
N GLY A 32 3.66 16.87 14.75
CA GLY A 32 3.90 16.28 16.07
C GLY A 32 2.72 15.46 16.63
N LYS A 33 1.72 15.15 15.80
CA LYS A 33 0.53 14.38 16.18
C LYS A 33 0.78 12.87 16.08
N PHE A 34 1.80 12.39 16.77
CA PHE A 34 2.32 11.03 16.64
C PHE A 34 1.28 9.95 16.97
N GLU A 35 0.60 10.03 18.12
CA GLU A 35 -0.37 9.02 18.54
C GLU A 35 -1.57 8.92 17.58
N ALA A 36 -1.96 10.03 16.95
CA ALA A 36 -3.04 10.05 15.96
C ALA A 36 -2.71 9.23 14.70
N THR A 37 -1.42 8.97 14.44
CA THR A 37 -1.00 8.17 13.28
C THR A 37 -1.16 6.67 13.48
N ILE A 38 -1.21 6.18 14.71
CA ILE A 38 -1.31 4.74 15.03
C ILE A 38 -2.59 4.12 14.45
N PRO A 39 -3.81 4.64 14.74
CA PRO A 39 -5.04 4.06 14.18
C PRO A 39 -5.11 4.22 12.65
N LEU A 40 -4.55 5.30 12.10
CA LEU A 40 -4.47 5.49 10.66
C LEU A 40 -3.58 4.44 10.01
N PHE A 41 -2.42 4.17 10.60
CA PHE A 41 -1.50 3.15 10.13
C PHE A 41 -2.09 1.73 10.20
N GLN A 42 -2.85 1.42 11.26
CA GLN A 42 -3.58 0.15 11.34
C GLN A 42 -4.58 -0.01 10.18
N ASN A 43 -5.30 1.05 9.80
CA ASN A 43 -6.21 1.02 8.66
C ASN A 43 -5.46 0.82 7.34
N ILE A 44 -4.32 1.48 7.16
CA ILE A 44 -3.43 1.32 6.01
C ILE A 44 -2.97 -0.13 5.85
N VAL A 45 -2.47 -0.76 6.92
CA VAL A 45 -2.00 -2.15 6.90
C VAL A 45 -3.14 -3.11 6.56
N ARG A 46 -4.34 -2.91 7.13
CA ARG A 46 -5.52 -3.72 6.84
C ARG A 46 -5.95 -3.62 5.38
N ALA A 47 -6.01 -2.39 4.85
CA ALA A 47 -6.39 -2.14 3.47
C ALA A 47 -5.36 -2.72 2.48
N PHE A 48 -4.06 -2.50 2.71
CA PHE A 48 -2.98 -3.14 1.94
C PHE A 48 -3.13 -4.66 1.93
N SER A 49 -3.32 -5.29 3.11
CA SER A 49 -3.46 -6.74 3.23
C SER A 49 -4.68 -7.28 2.47
N SER A 50 -5.76 -6.49 2.38
CA SER A 50 -6.96 -6.85 1.62
C SER A 50 -6.68 -6.85 0.11
N VAL A 51 -6.02 -5.80 -0.37
CA VAL A 51 -5.63 -5.67 -1.79
C VAL A 51 -4.62 -6.75 -2.17
N GLU A 52 -3.61 -6.98 -1.33
CA GLU A 52 -2.60 -8.02 -1.52
C GLU A 52 -3.25 -9.40 -1.70
N LYS A 53 -4.15 -9.79 -0.78
CA LYS A 53 -4.87 -11.07 -0.88
C LYS A 53 -5.69 -11.16 -2.17
N SER A 54 -6.34 -10.07 -2.55
CA SER A 54 -7.14 -10.01 -3.77
C SER A 54 -6.26 -10.27 -5.00
N ILE A 55 -5.12 -9.59 -5.09
CA ILE A 55 -4.17 -9.74 -6.20
C ILE A 55 -3.59 -11.16 -6.26
N LEU A 56 -3.18 -11.72 -5.12
CA LEU A 56 -2.60 -13.07 -5.07
C LEU A 56 -3.58 -14.19 -5.40
N THR A 57 -4.89 -13.90 -5.48
CA THR A 57 -5.90 -14.86 -5.98
C THR A 57 -6.17 -14.75 -7.48
N LEU A 58 -5.53 -13.79 -8.16
CA LEU A 58 -5.64 -13.67 -9.60
C LEU A 58 -4.93 -14.86 -10.28
N PRO A 59 -5.46 -15.36 -11.41
CA PRO A 59 -4.80 -16.35 -12.23
C PRO A 59 -3.37 -15.95 -12.66
N ASP A 60 -2.49 -16.93 -12.82
CA ASP A 60 -1.09 -16.72 -13.21
C ASP A 60 -0.93 -16.03 -14.58
N ASP A 61 -1.91 -16.17 -15.48
CA ASP A 61 -1.93 -15.49 -16.78
C ASP A 61 -2.24 -13.98 -16.67
N ILE A 62 -2.75 -13.53 -15.51
CA ILE A 62 -2.99 -12.11 -15.19
C ILE A 62 -1.83 -11.55 -14.35
N LEU A 63 -1.24 -12.36 -13.46
CA LEU A 63 -0.15 -11.94 -12.60
C LEU A 63 1.11 -11.65 -13.43
N SER A 64 1.49 -10.38 -13.51
CA SER A 64 2.71 -9.99 -14.21
C SER A 64 3.97 -10.43 -13.46
N GLU A 65 5.01 -10.80 -14.21
CA GLU A 65 6.33 -11.05 -13.62
C GLU A 65 6.79 -9.82 -12.81
N GLY A 66 7.21 -10.05 -11.57
CA GLY A 66 7.72 -9.00 -10.70
C GLY A 66 6.68 -8.32 -9.80
N ILE A 67 5.36 -8.55 -9.98
CA ILE A 67 4.35 -7.96 -9.07
C ILE A 67 4.55 -8.45 -7.63
N GLN A 68 4.85 -9.73 -7.44
CA GLN A 68 5.14 -10.30 -6.12
C GLN A 68 6.34 -9.63 -5.44
N GLY A 69 7.37 -9.26 -6.23
CA GLY A 69 8.56 -8.58 -5.72
C GLY A 69 8.26 -7.16 -5.24
N VAL A 70 7.47 -6.39 -6.00
CA VAL A 70 7.07 -5.05 -5.57
C VAL A 70 6.07 -5.07 -4.42
N THR A 71 5.15 -6.05 -4.37
CA THR A 71 4.25 -6.28 -3.23
C THR A 71 5.04 -6.57 -1.95
N THR A 72 6.04 -7.46 -2.04
CA THR A 72 6.89 -7.80 -0.88
C THR A 72 7.66 -6.58 -0.38
N LYS A 73 8.21 -5.75 -1.27
CA LYS A 73 8.89 -4.50 -0.88
C LYS A 73 7.99 -3.54 -0.10
N VAL A 74 6.69 -3.49 -0.41
CA VAL A 74 5.71 -2.69 0.34
C VAL A 74 5.46 -3.31 1.70
N ARG A 75 5.26 -4.64 1.77
CA ARG A 75 5.09 -5.38 3.03
C ARG A 75 6.25 -5.14 3.98
N ASP A 76 7.48 -5.34 3.51
CA ASP A 76 8.70 -5.10 4.29
C ASP A 76 8.78 -3.65 4.80
N ALA A 77 8.34 -2.68 3.98
CA ALA A 77 8.33 -1.29 4.38
C ALA A 77 7.26 -0.98 5.44
N LEU A 78 6.11 -1.67 5.43
CA LEU A 78 5.12 -1.58 6.49
C LEU A 78 5.64 -2.19 7.79
N GLU A 79 6.34 -3.33 7.72
CA GLU A 79 6.98 -3.96 8.87
C GLU A 79 8.00 -3.02 9.54
N LEU A 80 8.85 -2.33 8.76
CA LEU A 80 9.78 -1.32 9.31
C LEU A 80 9.06 -0.19 10.07
N VAL A 81 7.87 0.22 9.62
CA VAL A 81 7.07 1.22 10.33
C VAL A 81 6.50 0.66 11.64
N VAL A 82 6.05 -0.60 11.66
CA VAL A 82 5.62 -1.29 12.89
C VAL A 82 6.76 -1.32 13.91
N GLU A 83 7.94 -1.79 13.51
CA GLU A 83 9.12 -1.86 14.38
C GLU A 83 9.49 -0.48 14.96
N SER A 84 9.36 0.57 14.15
CA SER A 84 9.63 1.94 14.58
C SER A 84 8.56 2.48 15.55
N PHE A 85 7.29 2.09 15.39
CA PHE A 85 6.25 2.37 16.38
C PHE A 85 6.53 1.69 17.72
N GLU A 86 6.93 0.42 17.70
CA GLU A 86 7.28 -0.34 18.90
C GLU A 86 8.47 0.29 19.65
N ALA A 87 9.44 0.82 18.90
CA ALA A 87 10.58 1.56 19.44
C ALA A 87 10.24 3.02 19.85
N SER A 88 9.01 3.49 19.60
CA SER A 88 8.62 4.90 19.75
C SER A 88 9.52 5.89 18.98
N ASP A 89 10.13 5.44 17.88
CA ASP A 89 11.01 6.25 17.04
C ASP A 89 10.23 6.93 15.90
N TYR A 90 9.50 7.98 16.26
CA TYR A 90 8.66 8.73 15.31
C TYR A 90 9.47 9.48 14.24
N GLY A 91 10.73 9.84 14.56
CA GLY A 91 11.67 10.38 13.57
C GLY A 91 11.96 9.33 12.50
N LYS A 92 12.21 8.08 12.91
CA LYS A 92 12.43 6.98 11.98
C LYS A 92 11.21 6.65 11.14
N ILE A 93 10.01 6.69 11.72
CA ILE A 93 8.77 6.52 10.96
C ILE A 93 8.68 7.58 9.85
N HIS A 94 8.99 8.84 10.15
CA HIS A 94 8.96 9.90 9.15
C HIS A 94 9.93 9.63 7.98
N GLU A 95 11.16 9.21 8.28
CA GLU A 95 12.15 8.81 7.27
C GLU A 95 11.66 7.64 6.42
N ILE A 96 11.13 6.60 7.05
CA ILE A 96 10.63 5.41 6.35
C ILE A 96 9.48 5.80 5.44
N LEU A 97 8.51 6.60 5.90
CA LEU A 97 7.41 7.08 5.05
C LEU A 97 7.94 7.80 3.82
N GLN A 98 8.82 8.79 4.01
CA GLN A 98 9.31 9.65 2.93
C GLN A 98 10.17 8.90 1.90
N PHE A 99 11.13 8.10 2.36
CA PHE A 99 12.16 7.55 1.50
C PHE A 99 11.94 6.08 1.14
N THR A 100 11.01 5.40 1.81
CA THR A 100 10.82 3.95 1.65
C THR A 100 9.37 3.60 1.32
N LEU A 101 8.43 3.77 2.27
CA LEU A 101 7.08 3.25 2.13
C LEU A 101 6.29 3.96 1.03
N ILE A 102 6.20 5.29 1.03
CA ILE A 102 5.43 6.03 0.02
C ILE A 102 5.99 5.80 -1.40
N PRO A 103 7.31 5.89 -1.65
CA PRO A 103 7.86 5.59 -2.98
C PRO A 103 7.59 4.15 -3.45
N ARG A 104 7.75 3.16 -2.55
CA ARG A 104 7.50 1.75 -2.88
C ARG A 104 6.02 1.48 -3.16
N TYR A 105 5.15 2.07 -2.34
CA TYR A 105 3.69 1.96 -2.49
C TYR A 105 3.24 2.57 -3.81
N LYS A 106 3.74 3.76 -4.16
CA LYS A 106 3.46 4.40 -5.46
C LYS A 106 3.91 3.54 -6.64
N ASN A 107 5.10 2.95 -6.57
CA ASN A 107 5.57 2.03 -7.60
C ASN A 107 4.66 0.78 -7.70
N TRP A 108 4.21 0.26 -6.57
CA TRP A 108 3.29 -0.89 -6.53
C TRP A 108 1.95 -0.59 -7.21
N ILE A 109 1.31 0.54 -6.88
CA ILE A 109 0.06 0.98 -7.53
C ILE A 109 0.25 1.08 -9.04
N ASN A 110 1.31 1.76 -9.50
CA ASN A 110 1.57 1.89 -10.94
C ASN A 110 1.69 0.53 -11.64
N LYS A 111 2.27 -0.48 -10.98
CA LYS A 111 2.39 -1.83 -11.57
C LYS A 111 1.08 -2.58 -11.59
N LEU A 112 0.22 -2.36 -10.61
CA LEU A 112 -1.13 -2.88 -10.61
C LEU A 112 -1.99 -2.23 -11.68
N GLU A 113 -1.90 -0.91 -11.86
CA GLU A 113 -2.56 -0.20 -12.95
C GLU A 113 -2.11 -0.70 -14.33
N GLU A 114 -0.80 -0.86 -14.54
CA GLU A 114 -0.24 -1.43 -15.78
C GLU A 114 -0.77 -2.84 -16.03
N MET A 115 -0.85 -3.67 -14.98
CA MET A 115 -1.34 -5.05 -15.03
C MET A 115 -2.85 -5.13 -15.28
N PHE A 116 -3.64 -4.22 -14.70
CA PHE A 116 -5.10 -4.22 -14.81
C PHE A 116 -5.62 -3.55 -16.08
N ARG A 117 -4.84 -2.63 -16.68
CA ARG A 117 -5.23 -1.86 -17.88
C ARG A 117 -5.86 -2.69 -19.01
N PRO A 118 -5.35 -3.88 -19.38
CA PRO A 118 -5.95 -4.68 -20.46
C PRO A 118 -7.37 -5.16 -20.16
N TYR A 119 -7.76 -5.25 -18.90
CA TYR A 119 -9.01 -5.82 -18.43
C TYR A 119 -10.05 -4.76 -18.03
N LEU A 120 -9.58 -3.55 -17.69
CA LEU A 120 -10.41 -2.48 -17.14
C LEU A 120 -10.89 -1.45 -18.17
N VAL A 121 -10.81 -1.78 -19.47
CA VAL A 121 -11.22 -0.95 -20.63
C VAL A 121 -12.15 0.19 -20.21
N ILE A 122 -11.58 1.40 -20.11
CA ILE A 122 -12.32 2.66 -19.92
C ILE A 122 -12.83 3.09 -21.30
#